data_AF-A0A165PJQ2-F1
#
_entry.id   AF-A0A165PJQ2-F1
#
_cell.length_a   1.000
_cell.length_b   1.000
_cell.length_c   1.000
_cell.angle_alpha   90.00
_cell.angle_beta   90.00
_cell.angle_gamma   90.00
#
_symmetry.space_group_name_H-M   'P 1'
#
loop_
_entity.id
_entity.type
_entity.pdbx_description
1 polymer ?
#
loop_
_entity_poly.entity_id
_entity_poly.type
_entity_poly.pdbx_seq_one_letter_code
_entity_poly.pdbx_strand_id
1 'polypeptide(L)' 'MAFVVLRPGKDRDGFEERLKAFARERLAGFECPEWVLVVKELPKTSTGKILKVELRNTAKKLAEEEDSVKAKL' A
#
# COMPACT_ATOMS: atom_id res chain seq x y z
N MET A 1 2.27 5.75 -2.13
CA MET A 1 2.09 4.37 -1.65
C MET A 1 1.27 4.38 -0.36
N ALA A 2 0.23 3.54 -0.28
CA ALA A 2 -0.60 3.34 0.91
C ALA A 2 -0.56 1.87 1.36
N PHE A 3 -0.51 1.63 2.66
CA PHE A 3 -0.56 0.30 3.27
C PHE A 3 -1.87 0.15 4.04
N VAL A 4 -2.61 -0.92 3.79
CA VAL A 4 -3.95 -1.14 4.36
C VAL A 4 -4.04 -2.51 5.01
N VAL A 5 -4.57 -2.54 6.23
CA VAL A 5 -4.99 -3.78 6.88
C VAL A 5 -6.51 -3.83 6.85
N LEU A 6 -7.06 -4.88 6.26
CA LEU A 6 -8.51 -5.08 6.21
C LEU A 6 -9.03 -5.52 7.57
N ARG A 7 -10.26 -5.09 7.89
CA ARG A 7 -10.98 -5.66 9.02
C ARG A 7 -11.32 -7.14 8.73
N PRO A 8 -11.44 -7.99 9.76
CA PRO A 8 -11.83 -9.38 9.59
C PRO A 8 -13.12 -9.53 8.76
N GLY A 9 -13.14 -10.52 7.87
CA GLY A 9 -14.29 -10.81 6.99
C GLY A 9 -14.50 -9.82 5.86
N LYS A 10 -13.53 -8.94 5.56
CA LYS A 10 -13.57 -8.07 4.37
C LYS A 10 -12.83 -8.70 3.21
N ASP A 11 -13.45 -8.56 2.05
CA ASP A 11 -12.90 -9.04 0.79
C ASP A 11 -11.72 -8.18 0.32
N ARG A 12 -10.67 -8.87 -0.13
CA ARG A 12 -9.47 -8.27 -0.69
C ARG A 12 -9.61 -8.03 -2.19
N ASP A 13 -10.44 -8.79 -2.87
CA ASP A 13 -10.53 -8.77 -4.32
C ASP A 13 -11.03 -7.40 -4.80
N GLY A 14 -10.25 -6.79 -5.71
CA GLY A 14 -10.50 -5.45 -6.25
C GLY A 14 -10.49 -4.31 -5.22
N PHE A 15 -10.02 -4.54 -3.99
CA PHE A 15 -10.07 -3.51 -2.94
C PHE A 15 -9.16 -2.32 -3.25
N GLU A 16 -8.01 -2.58 -3.87
CA GLU A 16 -7.00 -1.57 -4.17
C GLU A 16 -7.54 -0.54 -5.18
N GLU A 17 -8.19 -1.01 -6.24
CA GLU A 17 -8.82 -0.18 -7.27
C GLU A 17 -9.99 0.61 -6.70
N ARG A 18 -10.85 -0.02 -5.89
CA ARG A 18 -11.95 0.66 -5.21
C ARG A 18 -11.46 1.78 -4.29
N LEU A 19 -10.37 1.55 -3.54
CA LEU A 19 -9.80 2.56 -2.67
C LEU A 19 -9.20 3.73 -3.46
N LYS A 20 -8.50 3.45 -4.57
CA LYS A 20 -7.98 4.50 -5.45
C LYS A 20 -9.11 5.32 -6.08
N ALA A 21 -10.18 4.68 -6.55
CA ALA A 21 -11.35 5.38 -7.11
C ALA A 21 -12.00 6.29 -6.04
N PHE A 22 -12.25 5.75 -4.85
CA PHE A 22 -12.79 6.50 -3.72
C PHE A 22 -11.92 7.71 -3.33
N ALA A 23 -10.60 7.56 -3.35
CA ALA A 23 -9.68 8.65 -3.06
C ALA A 23 -9.72 9.73 -4.15
N ARG A 24 -9.72 9.36 -5.44
CA ARG A 24 -9.77 10.31 -6.58
C ARG A 24 -11.05 11.13 -6.63
N GLU A 25 -12.17 10.59 -6.18
CA GLU A 25 -13.43 11.33 -6.10
C GLU A 25 -13.46 12.39 -5.00
N ARG A 26 -12.59 12.28 -3.99
CA ARG A 26 -12.68 13.08 -2.75
C ARG A 26 -11.45 13.92 -2.43
N LEU A 27 -10.30 13.55 -2.97
CA LEU A 27 -9.01 14.16 -2.68
C LEU A 27 -8.41 14.75 -3.95
N ALA A 28 -7.49 15.69 -3.79
CA ALA A 28 -6.72 16.18 -4.91
C ALA A 28 -5.83 15.05 -5.48
N GLY A 29 -5.52 15.12 -6.78
CA GLY A 29 -4.76 14.07 -7.46
C GLY A 29 -3.41 13.75 -6.80
N PHE A 30 -2.74 14.74 -6.20
CA PHE A 30 -1.45 14.56 -5.51
C PHE A 30 -1.56 13.86 -4.14
N GLU A 31 -2.76 13.84 -3.54
CA GLU A 31 -3.03 13.15 -2.27
C GLU A 31 -3.48 11.71 -2.50
N CYS A 32 -3.91 11.40 -3.72
CA CYS A 32 -4.37 10.07 -4.09
C CYS A 32 -3.19 9.09 -4.13
N PRO A 33 -3.29 7.94 -3.46
CA PRO A 33 -2.22 6.95 -3.49
C PRO A 33 -2.14 6.29 -4.86
N GLU A 34 -1.00 6.42 -5.53
CA GLU A 34 -0.75 5.76 -6.81
C GLU A 34 -0.69 4.22 -6.67
N TRP A 35 -0.11 3.75 -5.56
CA TRP A 35 -0.08 2.34 -5.17
C TRP A 35 -0.75 2.12 -3.82
N VAL A 36 -1.48 1.02 -3.71
CA VAL A 36 -2.16 0.57 -2.49
C VAL A 36 -1.73 -0.89 -2.29
N LEU A 37 -1.28 -1.25 -1.11
CA LEU A 37 -0.93 -2.61 -0.75
C LEU A 37 -1.74 -3.08 0.45
N VAL A 38 -2.52 -4.14 0.26
CA VAL A 38 -3.21 -4.82 1.35
C VAL A 38 -2.25 -5.79 2.05
N VAL A 39 -1.96 -5.53 3.32
CA VAL A 39 -1.07 -6.35 4.15
C VAL A 39 -1.85 -7.00 5.29
N LYS A 40 -1.37 -8.15 5.77
CA LYS A 40 -1.96 -8.84 6.91
C LYS A 40 -1.84 -8.02 8.19
N GLU A 41 -0.71 -7.34 8.37
CA GLU A 41 -0.41 -6.51 9.52
C GLU A 41 0.56 -5.39 9.16
N LEU A 42 0.59 -4.35 10.00
CA LEU A 42 1.59 -3.29 9.90
C LEU A 42 2.76 -3.61 10.85
N PRO A 43 4.01 -3.34 10.44
CA PRO A 43 5.16 -3.51 11.31
C PRO A 43 5.06 -2.53 12.48
N LYS A 44 5.21 -3.06 13.69
CA LYS A 44 5.05 -2.30 14.93
C LYS A 44 6.14 -2.64 15.94
N THR A 45 6.46 -1.68 16.81
CA THR A 45 7.28 -1.91 17.99
C THR A 45 6.55 -2.78 19.01
N SER A 46 7.27 -3.24 20.04
CA SER A 46 6.69 -3.92 21.23
C SER A 46 5.61 -3.09 21.94
N THR A 47 5.65 -1.76 21.80
CA THR A 47 4.65 -0.81 22.32
C THR A 47 3.56 -0.44 21.30
N GLY A 48 3.53 -1.09 20.14
CA GLY A 48 2.49 -0.91 19.11
C GLY A 48 2.69 0.27 18.16
N LYS A 49 3.81 1.00 18.22
CA LYS A 49 4.09 2.13 17.31
C LYS A 49 4.41 1.60 15.91
N ILE A 50 3.79 2.17 14.89
CA ILE A 50 4.04 1.78 13.50
C ILE A 50 5.46 2.17 13.09
N LEU A 51 6.20 1.20 12.56
CA LEU A 51 7.57 1.38 12.06
C LEU A 51 7.56 1.90 10.62
N LYS A 52 7.42 3.23 10.48
CA LYS A 52 7.40 3.89 9.16
C LYS A 52 8.67 3.64 8.32
N VAL A 53 9.81 3.41 8.97
CA VAL A 53 11.08 3.12 8.28
C VAL A 53 10.98 1.80 7.51
N GLU A 54 10.43 0.77 8.13
CA GLU A 54 10.24 -0.54 7.47
C GLU A 54 9.25 -0.43 6.32
N LEU A 55 8.13 0.27 6.51
CA LEU A 55 7.17 0.52 5.44
C LEU A 55 7.79 1.22 4.22
N ARG A 56 8.67 2.21 4.44
CA ARG A 56 9.39 2.87 3.34
C ARG A 56 10.38 1.92 2.65
N ASN A 57 11.07 1.06 3.40
CA ASN A 57 11.98 0.07 2.82
C ASN A 57 11.22 -0.96 1.99
N THR A 58 10.07 -1.44 2.45
CA THR A 58 9.19 -2.31 1.67
C THR A 58 8.73 -1.63 0.39
N ALA A 59 8.33 -0.36 0.45
CA ALA A 59 7.92 0.39 -0.74
C ALA A 59 9.06 0.54 -1.77
N LYS A 60 10.31 0.77 -1.31
CA LYS A 60 11.48 0.82 -2.19
C LYS A 60 11.74 -0.51 -2.89
N LYS A 61 11.74 -1.61 -2.13
CA LYS A 61 11.96 -2.95 -2.67
C LYS A 61 10.92 -3.32 -3.73
N LEU A 62 9.64 -3.02 -3.47
CA LEU A 62 8.57 -3.28 -4.43
C LEU A 62 8.74 -2.46 -5.71
N ALA A 63 9.18 -1.20 -5.61
CA ALA A 63 9.47 -0.39 -6.78
C ALA A 63 10.65 -0.99 -7.58
N GLU A 64 11.73 -1.38 -6.90
CA GLU A 64 12.90 -2.03 -7.53
C GLU A 64 12.54 -3.37 -8.21
N GLU A 65 11.63 -4.15 -7.62
CA GLU A 65 11.10 -5.38 -8.22
C GLU A 65 10.25 -5.11 -9.46
N GLU A 66 9.34 -4.12 -9.42
CA GLU A 66 8.55 -3.71 -10.58
C GLU A 66 9.43 -3.22 -11.74
N ASP A 67 10.49 -2.45 -11.44
CA ASP A 67 11.45 -1.97 -12.43
C ASP A 67 12.26 -3.12 -13.06
N SER A 68 12.66 -4.13 -12.27
CA SER A 68 13.38 -5.30 -12.79
C SER A 68 12.50 -6.20 -13.68
N VAL A 69 11.19 -6.30 -13.38
CA VAL A 69 10.23 -7.05 -14.22
C VAL A 69 10.01 -6.34 -15.55
N LYS A 70 9.81 -5.00 -15.54
CA LYS A 70 9.64 -4.21 -16.77
C LYS A 70 10.89 -4.18 -17.65
N ALA A 71 12.08 -4.25 -17.06
CA ALA A 71 13.35 -4.28 -17.80
C ALA A 71 13.64 -5.64 -18.49
N LYS A 72 12.94 -6.71 -18.11
CA LYS A 72 13.10 -8.07 -18.66
C LYS A 72 12.00 -8.45 -19.66
N LEU A 73 10.98 -7.60 -19.83
CA LEU A 73 9.89 -7.75 -20.80
C LEU A 73 10.19 -6.92 -22.05
#